data_AF-A0A352LMB3-F1
#
_entry.id   AF-A0A352LMB3-F1
#
_cell.length_a   1.000
_cell.length_b   1.000
_cell.length_c   1.000
_cell.angle_alpha   90.00
_cell.angle_beta   90.00
_cell.angle_gamma   90.00
#
_symmetry.space_group_name_H-M   'P 1'
#
loop_
_entity.id
_entity.type
_entity.pdbx_description
1 polymer ?
#
loop_
_entity_poly.entity_id
_entity_poly.type
_entity_poly.pdbx_seq_one_letter_code
_entity_poly.pdbx_strand_id
1 'polypeptide(L)'
;MLLAGLVGYWGYLTYFQNETWIVKDIAFVIKDSSNAQQSEADAQRKKGGINIGCYVWGPFKEKSAAYIASKIKKIGLFEKAIMKDRFLPEMYIAYLGPFDNKEAALAFQKQFRQQGYRKARAILQGGLSFGVEIEAFSSQQEAQKFLTGPRTPKVRGVRITNRLGEPSGEVDFSFQDISDEERMKLLELWRATPRSELKNCSF
;
A
#
# COMPACT_ATOMS: atom_id res chain seq x y z
N MET A 1 2.66 -46.70 -40.25
CA MET A 1 1.38 -46.70 -39.51
C MET A 1 1.34 -45.49 -38.60
N LEU A 2 0.24 -44.75 -38.65
CA LEU A 2 -0.06 -43.46 -38.02
C LEU A 2 -0.95 -43.68 -36.77
N LEU A 3 -1.04 -42.64 -35.93
CA LEU A 3 -1.99 -42.35 -34.82
C LEU A 3 -1.58 -42.83 -33.41
N ALA A 4 -1.21 -41.94 -32.47
CA ALA A 4 -2.02 -40.97 -31.69
C ALA A 4 -2.85 -41.67 -30.59
N GLY A 5 -2.98 -41.19 -29.35
CA GLY A 5 -2.51 -40.00 -28.67
C GLY A 5 -3.11 -39.93 -27.24
N LEU A 6 -2.70 -38.91 -26.49
CA LEU A 6 -3.48 -38.19 -25.47
C LEU A 6 -4.15 -38.97 -24.32
N VAL A 7 -3.46 -39.14 -23.18
CA VAL A 7 -4.07 -38.90 -21.85
C VAL A 7 -2.95 -38.53 -20.86
N GLY A 8 -2.80 -37.25 -20.56
CA GLY A 8 -1.83 -36.79 -19.56
C GLY A 8 -1.81 -35.28 -19.31
N TYR A 9 -2.70 -34.54 -19.98
CA TYR A 9 -2.75 -33.08 -19.96
C TYR A 9 -4.13 -32.57 -19.51
N TRP A 10 -4.74 -33.24 -18.52
CA TRP A 10 -6.07 -32.89 -17.98
C TRP A 10 -6.11 -32.82 -16.44
N GLY A 11 -4.94 -32.70 -15.79
CA GLY A 11 -4.86 -32.51 -14.33
C GLY A 11 -4.42 -31.13 -13.87
N TYR A 12 -3.89 -30.28 -14.76
CA TYR A 12 -3.25 -29.01 -14.39
C TYR A 12 -4.05 -27.75 -14.77
N LEU A 13 -5.26 -27.90 -15.29
CA LEU A 13 -6.11 -26.79 -15.75
C LEU A 13 -7.34 -26.52 -14.87
N THR A 14 -7.61 -27.32 -13.84
CA THR A 14 -8.73 -27.09 -12.92
C THR A 14 -8.35 -26.44 -11.59
N TYR A 15 -7.06 -26.24 -11.31
CA TYR A 15 -6.62 -25.67 -10.03
C TYR A 15 -6.48 -24.13 -10.02
N PHE A 16 -6.41 -23.47 -11.19
CA PHE A 16 -6.18 -22.02 -11.27
C PHE A 16 -7.44 -21.16 -11.43
N GLN A 17 -8.62 -21.76 -11.53
CA GLN A 17 -9.86 -21.02 -11.83
C GLN A 17 -10.72 -20.69 -10.59
N ASN A 18 -10.44 -21.30 -9.43
CA ASN A 18 -11.22 -21.08 -8.20
C ASN A 18 -10.69 -19.98 -7.27
N GLU A 19 -9.44 -19.52 -7.42
CA GLU A 19 -8.87 -18.50 -6.51
C GLU A 19 -9.33 -17.07 -6.84
N THR A 20 -9.89 -16.81 -8.01
CA THR A 20 -10.27 -15.45 -8.41
C THR A 20 -11.65 -15.01 -7.91
N TRP A 21 -12.54 -15.97 -7.60
CA TRP A 21 -13.87 -15.68 -7.05
C TRP A 21 -13.81 -15.44 -5.54
N ILE A 22 -13.04 -16.26 -4.82
CA ILE A 22 -12.93 -16.17 -3.35
C ILE A 22 -12.31 -14.84 -2.90
N VAL A 23 -11.30 -14.32 -3.60
CA VAL A 23 -10.67 -13.03 -3.23
C VAL A 23 -11.59 -11.84 -3.51
N LYS A 24 -12.40 -11.90 -4.58
CA LYS A 24 -13.42 -10.86 -4.86
C LYS A 24 -14.51 -10.86 -3.80
N ASP A 25 -14.97 -12.05 -3.40
CA ASP A 25 -16.02 -12.19 -2.40
C ASP A 25 -15.54 -11.74 -1.02
N ILE A 26 -14.29 -12.02 -0.63
CA ILE A 26 -13.71 -11.52 0.63
C ILE A 26 -13.54 -9.99 0.60
N ALA A 27 -12.99 -9.42 -0.49
CA ALA A 27 -12.84 -7.98 -0.61
C ALA A 27 -14.20 -7.24 -0.62
N PHE A 28 -15.21 -7.84 -1.24
CA PHE A 28 -16.57 -7.34 -1.28
C PHE A 28 -17.24 -7.43 0.10
N VAL A 29 -17.12 -8.56 0.80
CA VAL A 29 -17.68 -8.76 2.14
C VAL A 29 -17.01 -7.86 3.18
N ILE A 30 -15.69 -7.63 3.10
CA ILE A 30 -14.99 -6.66 3.98
C ILE A 30 -15.51 -5.24 3.71
N LYS A 31 -15.71 -4.87 2.45
CA LYS A 31 -16.19 -3.54 2.05
C LYS A 31 -17.66 -3.31 2.45
N ASP A 32 -18.53 -4.31 2.30
CA ASP A 32 -19.92 -4.22 2.72
C ASP A 32 -20.08 -4.24 4.25
N SER A 33 -19.26 -5.03 4.95
CA SER A 33 -19.25 -5.04 6.43
C SER A 33 -18.74 -3.72 6.99
N SER A 34 -17.71 -3.10 6.38
CA SER A 34 -17.25 -1.77 6.78
C SER A 34 -18.28 -0.68 6.49
N ASN A 35 -18.97 -0.76 5.35
CA ASN A 35 -20.01 0.21 4.98
C ASN A 35 -21.25 0.09 5.88
N ALA A 36 -21.65 -1.13 6.24
CA ALA A 36 -22.78 -1.38 7.14
C ALA A 36 -22.48 -0.88 8.56
N GLN A 37 -21.29 -1.18 9.10
CA GLN A 37 -20.84 -0.69 10.41
C GLN A 37 -20.67 0.85 10.42
N GLN A 38 -20.21 1.46 9.33
CA GLN A 38 -20.17 2.92 9.19
C GLN A 38 -21.57 3.54 9.12
N SER A 39 -22.52 2.92 8.41
CA SER A 39 -23.87 3.48 8.27
C SER A 39 -24.68 3.41 9.57
N GLU A 40 -24.51 2.36 10.38
CA GLU A 40 -25.15 2.25 11.70
C GLU A 40 -24.52 3.20 12.72
N ALA A 41 -23.19 3.38 12.67
CA ALA A 41 -22.51 4.38 13.46
C ALA A 41 -22.99 5.79 13.09
N ASP A 42 -23.02 6.14 11.81
CA ASP A 42 -23.44 7.46 11.33
C ASP A 42 -24.93 7.77 11.59
N ALA A 43 -25.79 6.75 11.62
CA ALA A 43 -27.20 6.87 12.00
C ALA A 43 -27.40 7.09 13.51
N GLN A 44 -26.53 6.53 14.35
CA GLN A 44 -26.52 6.80 15.80
C GLN A 44 -25.91 8.18 16.11
N ARG A 45 -24.89 8.60 15.36
CA ARG A 45 -24.21 9.90 15.46
C ARG A 45 -25.11 11.11 15.19
N LYS A 46 -26.13 10.99 14.33
CA LYS A 46 -27.09 12.07 14.02
C LYS A 46 -28.18 12.29 15.07
N LYS A 47 -28.35 11.39 16.05
CA LYS A 47 -29.44 11.47 17.05
C LYS A 47 -29.07 12.24 18.33
N GLY A 48 -27.80 12.49 18.60
CA GLY A 48 -27.34 13.42 19.65
C GLY A 48 -26.71 14.64 19.00
N GLY A 49 -27.17 15.85 19.30
CA GLY A 49 -26.74 17.11 18.65
C GLY A 49 -25.29 17.54 18.90
N ILE A 50 -24.33 16.61 18.87
CA ILE A 50 -22.90 16.84 18.99
C ILE A 50 -22.27 16.68 17.61
N ASN A 51 -21.62 17.73 17.12
CA ASN A 51 -20.82 17.65 15.90
C ASN A 51 -19.57 16.83 16.21
N ILE A 52 -19.56 15.57 15.76
CA ILE A 52 -18.46 14.64 15.94
C ILE A 52 -17.68 14.55 14.66
N GLY A 53 -16.43 15.00 14.73
CA GLY A 53 -15.52 15.04 13.60
C GLY A 53 -14.61 13.82 13.55
N CYS A 54 -14.06 13.57 12.36
CA CYS A 54 -12.98 12.61 12.15
C CYS A 54 -11.77 13.35 11.58
N TYR A 55 -10.60 13.13 12.17
CA TYR A 55 -9.36 13.81 11.79
C TYR A 55 -8.21 12.84 11.61
N VAL A 56 -7.32 13.13 10.66
CA VAL A 56 -6.07 12.42 10.44
C VAL A 56 -4.92 13.40 10.62
N TRP A 57 -3.97 13.04 11.48
CA TRP A 57 -2.82 13.87 11.82
C TRP A 57 -1.51 13.14 11.52
N GLY A 58 -0.66 13.75 10.70
CA GLY A 58 0.65 13.24 10.32
C GLY A 58 1.15 13.87 9.03
N PRO A 59 2.21 13.38 8.38
CA PRO A 59 2.92 12.15 8.71
C PRO A 59 3.88 12.32 9.89
N PHE A 60 4.10 11.21 10.61
CA PHE A 60 5.16 11.08 11.60
C PHE A 60 6.10 9.95 11.24
N LYS A 61 7.41 10.15 11.36
CA LYS A 61 8.35 9.03 11.32
C LYS A 61 8.01 8.04 12.43
N GLU A 62 8.06 6.75 12.12
CA GLU A 62 7.72 5.67 13.06
C GLU A 62 8.50 5.78 14.38
N LYS A 63 9.80 6.11 14.31
CA LYS A 63 10.66 6.38 15.49
C LYS A 63 10.16 7.52 16.40
N SER A 64 9.39 8.46 15.85
CA SER A 64 8.82 9.59 16.60
C SER A 64 7.39 9.32 17.06
N ALA A 65 6.77 8.22 16.63
CA ALA A 65 5.36 7.92 16.91
C ALA A 65 5.08 7.83 18.42
N ALA A 66 5.97 7.19 19.20
CA ALA A 66 5.83 7.09 20.65
C ALA A 66 5.83 8.47 21.35
N TYR A 67 6.65 9.40 20.87
CA TYR A 67 6.69 10.77 21.39
C TYR A 67 5.38 11.51 21.09
N ILE A 68 4.85 11.38 19.87
CA ILE A 68 3.57 12.01 19.50
C ILE A 68 2.41 11.39 20.27
N ALA A 69 2.38 10.06 20.41
CA ALA A 69 1.41 9.34 21.24
C ALA A 69 1.40 9.86 22.70
N SER A 70 2.57 10.13 23.28
CA SER A 70 2.66 10.71 24.62
C SER A 70 2.02 12.10 24.73
N LYS A 71 2.11 12.92 23.68
CA LYS A 71 1.47 14.23 23.61
C LYS A 71 -0.05 14.11 23.46
N ILE A 72 -0.50 13.19 22.61
CA ILE A 72 -1.91 12.86 22.44
C ILE A 72 -2.53 12.40 23.78
N LYS A 73 -1.79 11.58 24.54
CA LYS A 73 -2.19 11.13 25.88
C LYS A 73 -2.35 12.29 26.86
N LYS A 74 -1.43 13.27 26.84
CA LYS A 74 -1.51 14.45 27.73
C LYS A 74 -2.75 15.31 27.49
N ILE A 75 -3.26 15.36 26.26
CA ILE A 75 -4.50 16.09 25.94
C ILE A 75 -5.76 15.23 26.05
N GLY A 76 -5.64 13.98 26.53
CA GLY A 76 -6.77 13.08 26.79
C GLY A 76 -7.36 12.40 25.56
N LEU A 77 -6.67 12.40 24.41
CA LEU A 77 -7.22 11.86 23.15
C LEU A 77 -6.65 10.50 22.73
N PHE A 78 -5.85 9.85 23.59
CA PHE A 78 -5.13 8.63 23.22
C PHE A 78 -6.07 7.46 22.90
N GLU A 79 -7.11 7.25 23.71
CA GLU A 79 -8.10 6.18 23.51
C GLU A 79 -8.93 6.35 22.23
N LYS A 80 -8.97 7.56 21.66
CA LYS A 80 -9.66 7.88 20.41
C LYS A 80 -8.74 7.88 19.19
N ALA A 81 -7.43 7.66 19.40
CA ALA A 81 -6.41 7.73 18.37
C ALA A 81 -6.02 6.34 17.89
N ILE A 82 -6.23 6.06 16.60
CA ILE A 82 -5.77 4.86 15.93
C ILE A 82 -4.53 5.22 15.11
N MET A 83 -3.39 4.58 15.42
CA MET A 83 -2.19 4.70 14.60
C MET A 83 -2.37 3.88 13.32
N LYS A 84 -2.14 4.50 12.16
CA LYS A 84 -2.23 3.87 10.86
C LYS A 84 -0.92 4.01 10.12
N ASP A 85 -0.43 2.92 9.55
CA ASP A 85 0.72 2.97 8.65
C ASP A 85 0.36 3.77 7.41
N ARG A 86 1.27 4.65 7.01
CA ARG A 86 1.20 5.30 5.71
C ARG A 86 1.92 4.42 4.70
N PHE A 87 1.18 3.97 3.71
CA PHE A 87 1.74 3.28 2.55
C PHE A 87 2.12 4.30 1.48
N LEU A 88 3.24 4.05 0.80
CA LEU A 88 3.57 4.73 -0.44
C LEU A 88 2.48 4.44 -1.49
N PRO A 89 2.27 5.31 -2.49
CA PRO A 89 1.34 5.00 -3.55
C PRO A 89 1.74 3.71 -4.27
N GLU A 90 0.74 3.00 -4.80
CA GLU A 90 0.98 1.91 -5.72
C GLU A 90 1.72 2.43 -6.97
N MET A 91 2.66 1.63 -7.46
CA MET A 91 3.49 1.99 -8.60
C MET A 91 3.54 0.84 -9.60
N TYR A 92 3.52 1.16 -10.89
CA TYR A 92 3.80 0.21 -11.95
C TYR A 92 5.32 0.11 -12.12
N ILE A 93 5.87 -1.10 -12.01
CA ILE A 93 7.31 -1.31 -12.06
C ILE A 93 7.72 -2.15 -13.27
N ALA A 94 8.82 -1.78 -13.90
CA ALA A 94 9.52 -2.67 -14.83
C ALA A 94 10.34 -3.67 -14.01
N TYR A 95 9.93 -4.93 -14.03
CA TYR A 95 10.38 -5.96 -13.11
C TYR A 95 11.06 -7.11 -13.86
N LEU A 96 12.23 -7.54 -13.37
CA LEU A 96 12.89 -8.77 -13.78
C LEU A 96 12.91 -9.77 -12.62
N GLY A 97 12.30 -10.93 -12.83
CA GLY A 97 12.20 -12.03 -11.87
C GLY A 97 10.96 -12.90 -12.17
N PRO A 98 10.58 -13.84 -11.30
CA PRO A 98 11.20 -14.16 -10.00
C PRO A 98 12.60 -14.79 -10.16
N PHE A 99 13.44 -14.59 -9.15
CA PHE A 99 14.69 -15.31 -8.96
C PHE A 99 14.58 -16.26 -7.78
N ASP A 100 15.38 -17.33 -7.80
CA ASP A 100 15.35 -18.36 -6.77
C ASP A 100 16.01 -17.92 -5.45
N ASN A 101 16.87 -16.90 -5.50
CA ASN A 101 17.61 -16.40 -4.33
C ASN A 101 17.85 -14.89 -4.38
N LYS A 102 18.18 -14.33 -3.21
CA LYS A 102 18.44 -12.90 -3.01
C LYS A 102 19.74 -12.44 -3.69
N GLU A 103 20.74 -13.31 -3.79
CA GLU A 103 22.04 -13.00 -4.38
C GLU A 103 21.91 -12.67 -5.88
N ALA A 104 21.05 -13.40 -6.60
CA ALA A 104 20.72 -13.12 -8.00
C ALA A 104 20.08 -11.73 -8.16
N ALA A 105 19.10 -11.39 -7.31
CA ALA A 105 18.46 -10.07 -7.33
C ALA A 105 19.49 -8.93 -7.13
N LEU A 106 20.41 -9.09 -6.18
CA LEU A 106 21.49 -8.12 -5.91
C LEU A 106 22.48 -8.01 -7.09
N ALA A 107 22.84 -9.14 -7.71
CA ALA A 107 23.76 -9.15 -8.86
C ALA A 107 23.14 -8.42 -10.06
N PHE A 108 21.90 -8.74 -10.42
CA PHE A 108 21.19 -8.07 -11.53
C PHE A 108 20.95 -6.58 -11.25
N GLN A 109 20.63 -6.20 -10.02
CA GLN A 109 20.53 -4.79 -9.63
C GLN A 109 21.84 -4.05 -9.92
N LYS A 110 22.98 -4.61 -9.53
CA LYS A 110 24.30 -4.00 -9.78
C LYS A 110 24.56 -3.86 -11.27
N GLN A 111 24.25 -4.89 -12.06
CA GLN A 111 24.39 -4.88 -13.51
C GLN A 111 23.51 -3.78 -14.16
N PHE A 112 22.24 -3.66 -13.78
CA PHE A 112 21.37 -2.61 -14.31
C PHE A 112 21.85 -1.20 -13.94
N ARG A 113 22.35 -1.01 -12.73
CA ARG A 113 22.95 0.28 -12.34
C ARG A 113 24.16 0.64 -13.19
N GLN A 114 25.01 -0.33 -13.52
CA GLN A 114 26.15 -0.14 -14.43
C GLN A 114 25.71 0.18 -15.87
N GLN A 115 24.56 -0.32 -16.31
CA GLN A 115 23.95 -0.02 -17.61
C GLN A 115 23.23 1.34 -17.67
N GLY A 116 23.20 2.09 -16.57
CA GLY A 116 22.61 3.43 -16.51
C GLY A 116 21.23 3.50 -15.85
N TYR A 117 20.63 2.37 -15.44
CA TYR A 117 19.40 2.34 -14.64
C TYR A 117 19.72 2.63 -13.17
N ARG A 118 20.07 3.88 -12.88
CA ARG A 118 20.57 4.29 -11.55
C ARG A 118 19.59 4.02 -10.40
N LYS A 119 18.29 4.04 -10.69
CA LYS A 119 17.22 3.79 -9.72
C LYS A 119 16.91 2.31 -9.51
N ALA A 120 17.55 1.41 -10.26
CA ALA A 120 17.31 -0.02 -10.11
C ALA A 120 17.52 -0.46 -8.66
N ARG A 121 16.57 -1.22 -8.12
CA ARG A 121 16.55 -1.72 -6.75
C ARG A 121 16.19 -3.20 -6.71
N ALA A 122 16.89 -3.95 -5.87
CA ALA A 122 16.57 -5.34 -5.62
C ALA A 122 15.33 -5.42 -4.73
N ILE A 123 14.38 -6.28 -5.12
CA ILE A 123 13.24 -6.68 -4.31
C ILE A 123 13.66 -7.94 -3.57
N LEU A 124 13.81 -7.82 -2.25
CA LEU A 124 14.31 -8.88 -1.38
C LEU A 124 13.25 -9.37 -0.38
N GLN A 125 12.10 -8.70 -0.31
CA GLN A 125 11.02 -8.97 0.62
C GLN A 125 9.74 -8.27 0.14
N GLY A 126 8.59 -8.69 0.67
CA GLY A 126 7.27 -8.14 0.34
C GLY A 126 6.41 -9.10 -0.48
N GLY A 127 5.33 -8.59 -1.07
CA GLY A 127 4.37 -9.39 -1.84
C GLY A 127 4.85 -9.87 -3.21
N LEU A 128 6.04 -9.44 -3.64
CA LEU A 128 6.69 -9.92 -4.86
C LEU A 128 7.86 -10.84 -4.49
N SER A 129 8.07 -11.89 -5.28
CA SER A 129 9.25 -12.76 -5.17
C SER A 129 10.55 -11.98 -5.37
N PHE A 130 11.70 -12.62 -5.09
CA PHE A 130 13.00 -11.99 -5.35
C PHE A 130 13.12 -11.55 -6.81
N GLY A 131 13.58 -10.32 -7.02
CA GLY A 131 13.63 -9.74 -8.36
C GLY A 131 14.30 -8.38 -8.36
N VAL A 132 14.27 -7.71 -9.51
CA VAL A 132 14.78 -6.34 -9.65
C VAL A 132 13.71 -5.46 -10.23
N GLU A 133 13.40 -4.39 -9.50
CA GLU A 133 12.73 -3.22 -10.04
C GLU A 133 13.77 -2.37 -10.77
N ILE A 134 13.57 -2.18 -12.07
CA ILE A 134 14.48 -1.46 -12.95
C ILE A 134 14.11 0.03 -12.98
N GLU A 135 12.80 0.32 -13.05
CA GLU A 135 12.21 1.65 -13.00
C GLU A 135 10.76 1.57 -12.49
N ALA A 136 10.26 2.65 -11.90
CA ALA A 136 8.90 2.75 -11.36
C ALA A 136 8.14 3.95 -11.96
N PHE A 137 6.84 3.75 -12.18
CA PHE A 137 5.94 4.69 -12.86
C PHE A 137 4.62 4.83 -12.09
N SER A 138 4.03 6.01 -12.13
CA SER A 138 2.71 6.26 -11.51
C SER A 138 1.55 5.76 -12.39
N SER A 139 1.81 5.43 -13.66
CA SER A 139 0.78 4.93 -14.59
C SER A 139 1.23 3.69 -15.37
N GLN A 140 0.28 2.81 -15.65
CA GLN A 140 0.51 1.62 -16.47
C GLN A 140 0.94 1.98 -17.89
N GLN A 141 0.40 3.08 -18.43
CA GLN A 141 0.70 3.52 -19.80
C GLN A 141 2.17 3.93 -19.95
N GLU A 142 2.72 4.67 -18.97
CA GLU A 142 4.14 5.04 -18.97
C GLU A 142 5.04 3.82 -18.82
N ALA A 143 4.68 2.91 -17.91
CA ALA A 143 5.40 1.66 -17.73
C ALA A 143 5.42 0.82 -19.03
N GLN A 144 4.30 0.74 -19.74
CA GLN A 144 4.22 0.01 -21.00
C GLN A 144 5.07 0.66 -22.10
N LYS A 145 5.05 1.99 -22.21
CA LYS A 145 5.92 2.74 -23.12
C LYS A 145 7.41 2.49 -22.82
N PHE A 146 7.77 2.33 -21.55
CA PHE A 146 9.13 1.99 -21.17
C PHE A 146 9.56 0.63 -21.70
N LEU A 147 8.69 -0.39 -21.73
CA LEU A 147 9.03 -1.73 -22.26
C LEU A 147 9.19 -1.76 -23.79
N THR A 148 8.53 -0.87 -24.52
CA THR A 148 8.65 -0.81 -25.98
C THR A 148 9.63 0.28 -26.45
N GLY A 149 10.25 0.99 -25.52
CA GLY A 149 11.06 2.16 -25.79
C GLY A 149 12.53 1.85 -26.09
N PRO A 150 13.31 2.85 -26.50
CA PRO A 150 14.76 2.69 -26.73
C PRO A 150 15.55 2.44 -25.44
N ARG A 151 14.96 2.78 -24.28
CA ARG A 151 15.56 2.53 -22.96
C ARG A 151 15.17 1.18 -22.37
N THR A 152 14.45 0.32 -23.10
CA THR A 152 14.12 -1.03 -22.61
C THR A 152 15.41 -1.82 -22.38
N PRO A 153 15.55 -2.49 -21.23
CA PRO A 153 16.66 -3.39 -21.01
C PRO A 153 16.66 -4.53 -22.03
N LYS A 154 17.82 -4.81 -22.64
CA LYS A 154 17.97 -5.86 -23.68
C LYS A 154 17.96 -7.30 -23.13
N VAL A 155 17.38 -7.51 -21.95
CA VAL A 155 17.27 -8.83 -21.33
C VAL A 155 15.85 -9.36 -21.46
N ARG A 156 15.71 -10.67 -21.64
CA ARG A 156 14.39 -11.31 -21.74
C ARG A 156 13.74 -11.37 -20.36
N GLY A 157 12.41 -11.33 -20.34
CA GLY A 157 11.63 -11.55 -19.12
C GLY A 157 11.36 -10.30 -18.28
N VAL A 158 11.74 -9.10 -18.75
CA VAL A 158 11.25 -7.86 -18.13
C VAL A 158 9.76 -7.71 -18.42
N ARG A 159 8.97 -7.49 -17.37
CA ARG A 159 7.52 -7.31 -17.43
C ARG A 159 7.07 -6.14 -16.58
N ILE A 160 5.89 -5.58 -16.87
CA ILE A 160 5.25 -4.63 -15.97
C ILE A 160 4.45 -5.39 -14.92
N THR A 161 4.61 -5.02 -13.66
CA THR A 161 3.77 -5.50 -12.57
C THR A 161 3.41 -4.36 -11.63
N ASN A 162 2.35 -4.53 -10.84
CA ASN A 162 1.99 -3.58 -9.80
C ASN A 162 2.79 -3.90 -8.54
N ARG A 163 3.47 -2.87 -8.03
CA ARG A 163 4.01 -2.88 -6.70
C ARG A 163 3.04 -2.15 -5.79
N LEU A 164 2.37 -2.95 -4.94
CA LEU A 164 1.51 -2.43 -3.89
C LEU A 164 2.29 -1.45 -3.01
N GLY A 165 1.57 -0.50 -2.45
CA GLY A 165 2.14 0.50 -1.56
C GLY A 165 2.98 -0.14 -0.46
N GLU A 166 4.28 0.17 -0.45
CA GLU A 166 5.18 -0.26 0.63
C GLU A 166 4.96 0.63 1.86
N PRO A 167 5.13 0.12 3.10
CA PRO A 167 5.20 0.97 4.27
C PRO A 167 6.23 2.08 4.07
N SER A 168 5.81 3.34 4.20
CA SER A 168 6.67 4.51 4.00
C SER A 168 7.66 4.76 5.16
N GLY A 169 7.55 3.99 6.25
CA GLY A 169 8.20 4.29 7.53
C GLY A 169 7.60 5.51 8.23
N GLU A 170 6.39 5.92 7.80
CA GLU A 170 5.61 6.99 8.40
C GLU A 170 4.25 6.46 8.86
N VAL A 171 3.72 7.08 9.91
CA VAL A 171 2.40 6.77 10.47
C VAL A 171 1.57 8.05 10.58
N ASP A 172 0.26 7.88 10.48
CA ASP A 172 -0.74 8.90 10.76
C ASP A 172 -1.55 8.49 12.00
N PHE A 173 -1.96 9.46 12.83
CA PHE A 173 -2.93 9.23 13.91
C PHE A 173 -4.32 9.63 13.42
N SER A 174 -5.23 8.65 13.38
CA SER A 174 -6.64 8.83 13.01
C SER A 174 -7.47 8.96 14.27
N PHE A 175 -8.16 10.08 14.43
CA PHE A 175 -9.06 10.37 15.53
C PHE A 175 -10.50 10.22 15.05
N GLN A 176 -11.28 9.39 15.73
CA GLN A 176 -12.72 9.24 15.50
C GLN A 176 -13.50 9.79 16.68
N ASP A 177 -14.76 10.19 16.45
CA ASP A 177 -15.68 10.61 17.51
C ASP A 177 -15.13 11.73 18.40
N ILE A 178 -14.47 12.72 17.81
CA ILE A 178 -13.96 13.87 18.56
C ILE A 178 -14.93 15.05 18.54
N SER A 179 -15.21 15.57 19.74
CA SER A 179 -16.06 16.73 19.97
C SER A 179 -15.36 18.04 19.57
N ASP A 180 -16.10 19.14 19.54
CA ASP A 180 -15.51 20.46 19.26
C ASP A 180 -14.44 20.88 20.27
N GLU A 181 -14.61 20.57 21.56
CA GLU A 181 -13.59 20.85 22.59
C GLU A 181 -12.31 20.02 22.35
N GLU A 182 -12.48 18.74 22.07
CA GLU A 182 -11.38 17.82 21.77
C GLU A 182 -10.64 18.21 20.49
N ARG A 183 -11.39 18.65 19.47
CA ARG A 183 -10.85 19.22 18.25
C ARG A 183 -9.98 20.44 18.53
N MET A 184 -10.39 21.34 19.43
CA MET A 184 -9.58 22.51 19.80
C MET A 184 -8.26 22.10 20.45
N LYS A 185 -8.26 21.11 21.35
CA LYS A 185 -7.04 20.54 21.95
C LYS A 185 -6.11 19.92 20.89
N LEU A 186 -6.69 19.20 19.93
CA LEU A 186 -5.94 18.60 18.81
C LEU A 186 -5.33 19.67 17.90
N LEU A 187 -6.08 20.73 17.58
CA LEU A 187 -5.61 21.86 16.76
C LEU A 187 -4.46 22.62 17.43
N GLU A 188 -4.54 22.86 18.74
CA GLU A 188 -3.47 23.48 19.50
C GLU A 188 -2.20 22.63 19.47
N LEU A 189 -2.33 21.32 19.72
CA LEU A 189 -1.22 20.39 19.67
C LEU A 189 -0.58 20.29 18.27
N TRP A 190 -1.41 20.28 17.22
CA TRP A 190 -0.95 20.29 15.83
C TRP A 190 -0.16 21.55 15.50
N ARG A 191 -0.64 22.74 15.88
CA ARG A 191 0.05 24.02 15.67
C ARG A 191 1.44 24.04 16.31
N ALA A 192 1.61 23.35 17.44
CA ALA A 192 2.89 23.19 18.13
C ALA A 192 3.81 22.12 17.52
N THR A 193 3.39 21.44 16.45
CA THR A 193 4.11 20.31 15.84
C THR A 193 4.40 20.57 14.36
N PRO A 194 5.53 21.22 14.04
CA PRO A 194 5.85 21.62 12.67
C PRO A 194 6.04 20.42 11.75
N ARG A 195 5.82 20.64 10.44
CA ARG A 195 5.96 19.62 9.36
C ARG A 195 4.99 18.44 9.47
N SER A 196 3.85 18.64 10.12
CA SER A 196 2.72 17.71 10.11
C SER A 196 1.47 18.39 9.53
N GLU A 197 0.59 17.59 8.96
CA GLU A 197 -0.68 18.00 8.38
C GLU A 197 -1.82 17.43 9.22
N LEU A 198 -2.84 18.24 9.46
CA LEU A 198 -4.09 17.81 10.08
C LEU A 198 -5.21 17.97 9.06
N LYS A 199 -5.89 16.87 8.73
CA LYS A 199 -6.96 16.84 7.73
C LYS A 199 -8.21 16.23 8.32
N ASN A 200 -9.39 16.62 7.84
CA ASN A 200 -10.59 15.82 8.08
C ASN A 200 -10.42 14.46 7.39
N CYS A 201 -10.99 13.41 7.97
CA CYS A 201 -11.11 12.13 7.27
C CYS A 201 -11.94 12.38 6.00
N SER A 202 -11.32 12.23 4.84
CA SER A 202 -12.04 12.21 3.57
C SER A 202 -12.87 10.92 3.52
N PHE A 203 -14.18 11.06 3.33
CA PHE A 203 -15.05 9.96 2.90
C PHE A 203 -14.78 9.64 1.43
#